data_AF-A0A562HGT3-F1
#
_entry.id   AF-A0A562HGT3-F1
#
_cell.length_a   1.000
_cell.length_b   1.000
_cell.length_c   1.000
_cell.angle_alpha   90.00
_cell.angle_beta   90.00
_cell.angle_gamma   90.00
#
_symmetry.space_group_name_H-M   'P 1'
#
loop_
_entity.id
_entity.type
_entity.pdbx_description
1 polymer ?
#
loop_
_entity_poly.entity_id
_entity_poly.type
_entity_poly.pdbx_seq_one_letter_code
_entity_poly.pdbx_strand_id
1 'polypeptide(L)'
;MNQREIASIGCKLIGIFFIIQGFRVLSLNVPAAVNMIDNYSIINTFYSLTTILFGIFLWCFSDKLAKILVKEKNRNETVGLGASELQRIGFSVLGLYFIGNSLPELVNKLVGLHTSSYGLSEPTGLLILFLGGPITELLIGIGIFLGSQGLVNLLSLIRTIGLKRERDSESEE
;
A
#
# COMPACT_ATOMS: atom_id res chain seq x y z
N MET A 1 15.03 -4.69 20.12
CA MET A 1 14.40 -3.91 19.03
C MET A 1 13.05 -3.44 19.50
N ASN A 2 12.77 -2.15 19.38
CA ASN A 2 11.50 -1.55 19.77
C ASN A 2 10.47 -1.73 18.65
N GLN A 3 9.19 -1.92 18.96
CA GLN A 3 8.10 -2.03 17.96
C GLN A 3 8.10 -0.82 16.99
N ARG A 4 8.43 0.37 17.52
CA ARG A 4 8.57 1.59 16.71
C ARG A 4 9.72 1.51 15.70
N GLU A 5 10.83 0.87 16.05
CA GLU A 5 11.95 0.67 15.12
C GLU A 5 11.53 -0.27 13.99
N ILE A 6 10.84 -1.35 14.30
CA ILE A 6 10.35 -2.30 13.30
C ILE A 6 9.36 -1.63 12.35
N ALA A 7 8.40 -0.86 12.88
CA ALA A 7 7.46 -0.11 12.06
C ALA A 7 8.16 0.95 11.18
N SER A 8 9.14 1.66 11.72
CA SER A 8 9.93 2.65 10.95
C SER A 8 10.73 1.97 9.83
N ILE A 9 11.36 0.81 10.12
CA ILE A 9 12.06 0.01 9.12
C ILE A 9 11.09 -0.46 8.03
N GLY A 10 9.88 -0.93 8.39
CA GLY A 10 8.85 -1.34 7.43
C GLY A 10 8.43 -0.19 6.50
N CYS A 11 8.16 0.99 7.05
CA CYS A 11 7.85 2.19 6.26
C CYS A 11 9.02 2.59 5.34
N LYS A 12 10.26 2.53 5.83
CA LYS A 12 11.48 2.82 5.04
C LYS A 12 11.66 1.84 3.89
N LEU A 13 11.47 0.54 4.14
CA LEU A 13 11.57 -0.50 3.11
C LEU A 13 10.54 -0.29 2.00
N ILE A 14 9.28 0.00 2.35
CA ILE A 14 8.25 0.35 1.37
C ILE A 14 8.59 1.64 0.63
N GLY A 15 9.10 2.66 1.33
CA GLY A 15 9.54 3.91 0.71
C GLY A 15 10.61 3.67 -0.35
N ILE A 16 11.65 2.88 -0.03
CA ILE A 16 12.68 2.47 -0.99
C ILE A 16 12.06 1.72 -2.17
N PHE A 17 11.15 0.77 -1.90
CA PHE A 17 10.50 0.00 -2.94
C PHE A 17 9.79 0.92 -3.95
N PHE A 18 9.03 1.91 -3.49
CA PHE A 18 8.35 2.88 -4.36
C PHE A 18 9.33 3.77 -5.14
N ILE A 19 10.44 4.18 -4.52
CA ILE A 19 11.49 4.92 -5.23
C ILE A 19 12.06 4.08 -6.38
N ILE A 20 12.43 2.83 -6.10
CA ILE A 20 12.96 1.91 -7.12
C ILE A 20 11.93 1.66 -8.22
N GLN A 21 10.67 1.42 -7.85
CA GLN A 21 9.58 1.22 -8.80
C GLN A 21 9.38 2.45 -9.70
N GLY A 22 9.38 3.64 -9.10
CA GLY A 22 9.29 4.90 -9.83
C GLY A 22 10.44 5.08 -10.81
N PHE A 23 11.68 4.84 -10.40
CA PHE A 23 12.85 4.88 -11.28
C PHE A 23 12.80 3.86 -12.42
N ARG A 24 12.28 2.64 -12.16
CA ARG A 24 12.08 1.62 -13.19
C ARG A 24 11.11 2.13 -14.26
N VAL A 25 9.99 2.72 -13.86
CA VAL A 25 9.00 3.28 -14.79
C VAL A 25 9.57 4.49 -15.54
N LEU A 26 10.38 5.32 -14.87
CA LEU A 26 11.07 6.44 -15.53
C LEU A 26 12.02 5.95 -16.63
N SER A 27 12.78 4.90 -16.35
CA SER A 27 13.74 4.32 -17.30
C SER A 27 13.06 3.74 -18.53
N LEU A 28 11.84 3.19 -18.36
CA LEU A 28 10.99 2.70 -19.45
C LEU A 28 10.49 3.81 -20.38
N ASN A 29 10.55 5.09 -19.99
CA ASN A 29 10.15 6.22 -20.85
C ASN A 29 11.26 6.70 -21.79
N VAL A 30 12.53 6.35 -21.53
CA VAL A 30 13.67 6.79 -22.37
C VAL A 30 13.51 6.34 -23.83
N PRO A 31 13.11 5.09 -24.16
CA PRO A 31 12.88 4.68 -25.54
C PRO A 31 11.60 5.28 -26.16
N ALA A 32 10.59 5.61 -25.35
CA ALA A 32 9.32 6.16 -25.82
C ALA A 32 9.46 7.61 -26.30
N ALA A 33 10.33 8.40 -25.63
CA ALA A 33 10.66 9.76 -26.04
C ALA A 33 11.37 9.83 -27.41
N VAL A 34 12.13 8.79 -27.78
CA VAL A 34 12.82 8.70 -29.08
C VAL A 34 11.84 8.39 -30.24
N ASN A 35 10.69 7.78 -29.94
CA ASN A 35 9.70 7.32 -30.92
C ASN A 35 8.46 8.23 -31.06
N MET A 36 8.48 9.46 -30.52
CA MET A 36 7.41 10.47 -30.64
C MET A 36 5.99 9.97 -30.29
N ILE A 37 5.82 9.28 -29.16
CA ILE A 37 4.50 9.01 -28.57
C ILE A 37 4.28 9.99 -27.41
N ASP A 38 4.00 11.26 -27.73
CA ASP A 38 4.02 12.37 -26.77
C ASP A 38 3.08 12.19 -25.57
N ASN A 39 1.84 11.74 -25.80
CA ASN A 39 0.86 11.62 -24.71
C ASN A 39 1.16 10.48 -23.73
N TYR A 40 1.72 9.37 -24.21
CA TYR A 40 2.06 8.22 -23.36
C TYR A 40 3.26 8.53 -22.47
N SER A 41 4.26 9.22 -23.03
CA SER A 41 5.48 9.58 -22.32
C SER A 41 5.21 10.59 -21.19
N ILE A 42 4.27 11.53 -21.39
CA ILE A 42 3.89 12.52 -20.36
C ILE A 42 3.18 11.82 -19.19
N ILE A 43 2.16 11.00 -19.44
CA ILE A 43 1.39 10.32 -18.39
C ILE A 43 2.31 9.43 -17.54
N ASN A 44 3.17 8.64 -18.19
CA ASN A 44 4.05 7.73 -17.48
C ASN A 44 5.17 8.46 -16.70
N THR A 45 5.55 9.68 -17.13
CA THR A 45 6.45 10.56 -16.37
C THR A 45 5.78 11.07 -15.10
N PHE A 46 4.52 11.53 -15.18
CA PHE A 46 3.75 11.95 -14.00
C PHE A 46 3.52 10.81 -13.01
N TYR A 47 3.23 9.60 -13.49
CA TYR A 47 3.16 8.40 -12.66
C TYR A 47 4.43 8.17 -11.85
N SER A 48 5.56 8.12 -12.57
CA SER A 48 6.85 7.84 -11.97
C SER A 48 7.20 8.91 -10.93
N LEU A 49 7.01 10.19 -11.26
CA LEU A 49 7.30 11.29 -10.35
C LEU A 49 6.43 11.21 -9.08
N THR A 50 5.14 10.93 -9.23
CA THR A 50 4.20 10.79 -8.10
C THR A 50 4.59 9.59 -7.22
N THR A 51 4.99 8.48 -7.84
CA THR A 51 5.44 7.27 -7.12
C THR A 51 6.74 7.52 -6.35
N ILE A 52 7.71 8.22 -6.95
CA ILE A 52 8.97 8.60 -6.30
C ILE A 52 8.70 9.56 -5.14
N LEU A 53 7.88 10.60 -5.36
CA LEU A 53 7.50 11.55 -4.32
C LEU A 53 6.82 10.87 -3.14
N PHE A 54 5.93 9.90 -3.41
CA PHE A 54 5.30 9.10 -2.38
C PHE A 54 6.32 8.25 -1.62
N GLY A 55 7.25 7.59 -2.31
CA GLY A 55 8.32 6.82 -1.68
C GLY A 55 9.24 7.68 -0.80
N ILE A 56 9.62 8.88 -1.25
CA ILE A 56 10.38 9.86 -0.46
C ILE A 56 9.56 10.34 0.75
N PHE A 57 8.27 10.60 0.56
CA PHE A 57 7.38 10.97 1.66
C PHE A 57 7.33 9.87 2.72
N LEU A 58 7.15 8.61 2.33
CA LEU A 58 7.18 7.48 3.26
C LEU A 58 8.52 7.33 3.99
N TRP A 59 9.62 7.55 3.28
CA TRP A 59 10.96 7.51 3.85
C TRP A 59 11.17 8.61 4.90
N CYS A 60 10.86 9.85 4.57
CA CYS A 60 11.04 11.00 5.47
C CYS A 60 10.07 11.00 6.65
N PHE A 61 8.84 10.50 6.45
CA PHE A 61 7.81 10.45 7.48
C PHE A 61 7.77 9.10 8.22
N SER A 62 8.73 8.20 7.99
CA SER A 62 8.72 6.85 8.55
C SER A 62 8.58 6.82 10.07
N ASP A 63 9.27 7.72 10.78
CA ASP A 63 9.23 7.78 12.24
C ASP A 63 7.90 8.32 12.77
N LYS A 64 7.27 9.25 12.03
CA LYS A 64 5.94 9.76 12.35
C LYS A 64 4.87 8.70 12.10
N LEU A 65 4.96 7.99 10.97
CA LEU A 65 4.07 6.88 10.65
C LEU A 65 4.23 5.76 11.67
N ALA A 66 5.45 5.38 12.03
CA ALA A 66 5.71 4.37 13.06
C ALA A 66 5.04 4.72 14.41
N LYS A 67 5.00 6.01 14.78
CA LYS A 67 4.28 6.48 15.97
C LYS A 67 2.75 6.30 15.85
N ILE A 68 2.20 6.47 14.65
CA ILE A 68 0.76 6.26 14.37
C ILE A 68 0.43 4.76 14.36
N LEU A 69 1.26 3.93 13.72
CA LEU A 69 1.09 2.47 13.65
C LEU A 69 1.14 1.84 15.05
N VAL A 70 2.14 2.21 15.85
CA VAL A 70 2.29 1.78 17.24
C VAL A 70 1.46 2.72 18.11
N LYS A 71 0.13 2.67 17.93
CA LYS A 71 -0.84 3.38 18.78
C LYS A 71 -0.47 3.09 20.23
N GLU A 72 -0.29 4.17 21.00
CA GLU A 72 0.33 4.28 22.33
C GLU A 72 -0.38 3.46 23.40
N LYS A 73 -0.48 2.14 23.22
CA LYS A 73 -1.04 1.22 24.20
C LYS A 73 0.10 0.79 25.12
N ASN A 74 0.17 1.49 26.25
CA ASN A 74 0.87 1.15 27.48
C ASN A 74 2.36 0.78 27.33
N ARG A 75 3.17 1.81 27.52
CA ARG A 75 4.62 1.83 27.71
C ARG A 75 5.16 0.96 28.86
N ASN A 76 4.35 0.10 29.48
CA ASN A 76 4.64 -0.57 30.75
C ASN A 76 4.74 -2.10 30.69
N GLU A 77 4.57 -2.74 29.54
CA GLU A 77 4.84 -4.17 29.43
C GLU A 77 6.13 -4.38 28.65
N THR A 78 7.22 -4.62 29.39
CA THR A 78 8.49 -5.20 28.92
C THR A 78 8.32 -6.68 28.50
N VAL A 79 7.17 -7.02 27.94
CA VAL A 79 6.86 -8.36 27.44
C VAL A 79 7.27 -8.36 25.97
N GLY A 80 8.13 -9.32 25.60
CA GLY A 80 8.75 -9.38 24.29
C GLY A 80 7.75 -9.22 23.15
N LEU A 81 8.22 -8.63 22.04
CA LEU A 81 7.47 -8.41 20.80
C LEU A 81 6.59 -9.62 20.47
N GLY A 82 5.29 -9.48 20.72
CA GLY A 82 4.32 -10.52 20.45
C GLY A 82 4.19 -10.70 18.95
N ALA A 83 4.08 -11.95 18.47
CA ALA A 83 3.86 -12.23 17.05
C ALA A 83 2.65 -11.46 16.48
N SER A 84 1.62 -11.25 17.31
CA SER A 84 0.43 -10.42 17.00
C SER A 84 0.78 -8.96 16.68
N GLU A 85 1.73 -8.37 17.39
CA GLU A 85 2.13 -6.98 17.22
C GLU A 85 2.98 -6.82 15.95
N LEU A 86 3.86 -7.78 15.68
CA LEU A 86 4.62 -7.84 14.44
C LEU A 86 3.68 -8.02 13.23
N GLN A 87 2.69 -8.90 13.33
CA GLN A 87 1.66 -9.08 12.29
C GLN A 87 0.86 -7.80 12.07
N ARG A 88 0.49 -7.09 13.15
CA ARG A 88 -0.22 -5.82 13.05
C ARG A 88 0.60 -4.77 12.30
N ILE A 89 1.88 -4.64 12.63
CA ILE A 89 2.81 -3.76 11.91
C ILE A 89 2.88 -4.17 10.44
N GLY A 90 3.02 -5.47 10.15
CA GLY A 90 3.05 -6.01 8.79
C GLY A 90 1.80 -5.69 7.97
N PHE A 91 0.60 -5.88 8.54
CA PHE A 91 -0.65 -5.50 7.89
C PHE A 91 -0.74 -4.00 7.66
N SER A 92 -0.37 -3.16 8.63
CA SER A 92 -0.37 -1.72 8.40
C SER A 92 0.62 -1.31 7.30
N VAL A 93 1.82 -1.88 7.28
CA VAL A 93 2.82 -1.69 6.22
C VAL A 93 2.25 -2.13 4.86
N LEU A 94 1.55 -3.27 4.78
CA LEU A 94 0.82 -3.70 3.57
C LEU A 94 -0.28 -2.73 3.15
N GLY A 95 -1.06 -2.19 4.08
CA GLY A 95 -2.07 -1.17 3.76
C GLY A 95 -1.46 0.07 3.13
N LEU A 96 -0.29 0.48 3.61
CA LEU A 96 0.48 1.59 3.07
C LEU A 96 1.00 1.32 1.65
N TYR A 97 1.33 0.07 1.34
CA TYR A 97 1.67 -0.37 -0.01
C TYR A 97 0.48 -0.19 -0.98
N PHE A 98 -0.72 -0.63 -0.62
CA PHE A 98 -1.91 -0.44 -1.47
C PHE A 98 -2.25 1.05 -1.66
N ILE A 99 -2.11 1.86 -0.61
CA ILE A 99 -2.27 3.33 -0.72
C ILE A 99 -1.24 3.91 -1.70
N GLY A 100 0.02 3.45 -1.62
CA GLY A 100 1.09 3.94 -2.46
C GLY A 100 1.03 3.53 -3.92
N ASN A 101 0.39 2.41 -4.24
CA ASN A 101 0.11 2.01 -5.63
C ASN A 101 -1.10 2.76 -6.21
N SER A 102 -2.16 2.90 -5.41
CA SER A 102 -3.41 3.52 -5.87
C SER A 102 -3.29 5.03 -6.08
N LEU A 103 -2.47 5.74 -5.30
CA LEU A 103 -2.28 7.20 -5.42
C LEU A 103 -1.71 7.63 -6.79
N PRO A 104 -0.55 7.11 -7.25
CA PRO A 104 -0.02 7.43 -8.57
C PRO A 104 -0.98 7.02 -9.69
N GLU A 105 -1.69 5.90 -9.54
CA GLU A 105 -2.67 5.45 -10.54
C GLU A 105 -3.89 6.40 -10.61
N LEU A 106 -4.39 6.87 -9.46
CA LEU A 106 -5.44 7.89 -9.39
C LEU A 106 -5.02 9.18 -10.08
N VAL A 107 -3.82 9.68 -9.78
CA VAL A 107 -3.28 10.90 -10.40
C VAL A 107 -3.16 10.73 -11.91
N ASN A 108 -2.63 9.59 -12.37
CA ASN A 108 -2.54 9.28 -13.78
C ASN A 108 -3.88 9.26 -14.49
N LYS A 109 -4.88 8.59 -13.92
CA LYS A 109 -6.21 8.51 -14.53
C LYS A 109 -6.87 9.89 -14.58
N LEU A 110 -6.65 10.72 -13.56
CA LEU A 110 -7.16 12.08 -13.52
C LEU A 110 -6.49 12.98 -14.57
N VAL A 111 -5.16 12.91 -14.71
CA VAL A 111 -4.40 13.60 -15.78
C VAL A 111 -4.83 13.10 -17.16
N GLY A 112 -4.98 11.78 -17.32
CA GLY A 112 -5.44 11.15 -18.55
C GLY A 112 -6.83 11.63 -18.99
N LEU A 113 -7.76 11.81 -18.05
CA LEU A 113 -9.09 12.37 -18.33
C LEU A 113 -9.01 13.83 -18.76
N HIS A 114 -8.15 14.63 -18.12
CA HIS A 114 -7.95 16.03 -18.50
C HIS A 114 -7.32 16.16 -19.89
N THR A 115 -6.33 15.32 -20.22
CA THR A 115 -5.66 15.33 -21.54
C THR A 115 -6.53 14.72 -22.64
N SER A 116 -7.38 13.73 -22.33
CA SER A 116 -8.28 13.07 -23.29
C SER A 116 -9.62 13.82 -23.48
N SER A 117 -9.84 14.94 -22.78
CA SER A 117 -11.07 15.74 -22.92
C SER A 117 -11.23 16.45 -24.28
N TYR A 118 -10.34 16.23 -25.24
CA TYR A 118 -10.58 16.55 -26.65
C TYR A 118 -11.27 15.37 -27.35
N GLY A 119 -12.58 15.19 -27.12
CA GLY A 119 -13.46 14.71 -28.20
C GLY A 119 -14.32 13.46 -28.03
N LEU A 120 -14.42 12.81 -26.87
CA LEU A 120 -15.40 11.73 -26.70
C LEU A 120 -16.20 11.88 -25.40
N SER A 121 -17.51 12.12 -25.55
CA SER A 121 -18.50 11.98 -24.50
C SER A 121 -18.58 10.52 -24.07
N GLU A 122 -17.73 10.11 -23.13
CA GLU A 122 -17.77 8.74 -22.63
C GLU A 122 -18.97 8.51 -21.72
N PRO A 123 -19.68 7.38 -21.86
CA PRO A 123 -20.80 7.03 -21.01
C PRO A 123 -20.31 6.86 -19.57
N THR A 124 -21.05 7.41 -18.61
CA THR A 124 -20.73 7.45 -17.17
C THR A 124 -20.27 6.10 -16.57
N GLY A 125 -20.68 4.97 -17.16
CA GLY A 125 -20.24 3.63 -16.76
C GLY A 125 -18.76 3.33 -17.02
N LEU A 126 -18.16 3.90 -18.08
CA LEU A 126 -16.75 3.72 -18.41
C LEU A 126 -15.85 4.48 -17.42
N LEU A 127 -16.27 5.67 -17.00
CA LEU A 127 -15.64 6.44 -15.92
C LEU A 127 -15.60 5.68 -14.58
N ILE A 128 -16.71 5.03 -14.21
CA ILE A 128 -16.79 4.21 -12.99
C ILE A 128 -15.83 3.01 -13.07
N LEU A 129 -15.71 2.38 -14.24
CA LEU A 129 -14.78 1.27 -14.48
C LEU A 129 -13.32 1.74 -14.48
N PHE A 130 -13.07 2.93 -15.02
CA PHE A 130 -11.74 3.53 -15.12
C PHE A 130 -11.21 3.93 -13.73
N LEU A 131 -11.99 4.65 -12.91
CA LEU A 131 -11.57 5.05 -11.57
C LEU A 131 -11.85 4.00 -10.48
N GLY A 132 -12.75 3.04 -10.72
CA GLY A 132 -13.21 2.08 -9.71
C GLY A 132 -12.10 1.19 -9.16
N GLY A 133 -11.15 0.76 -9.99
CA GLY A 133 -10.01 -0.05 -9.54
C GLY A 133 -9.14 0.69 -8.50
N PRO A 134 -8.55 1.85 -8.84
CA PRO A 134 -7.72 2.61 -7.91
C PRO A 134 -8.46 3.08 -6.66
N ILE A 135 -9.74 3.43 -6.78
CA ILE A 135 -10.55 3.83 -5.63
C ILE A 135 -10.76 2.64 -4.67
N THR A 136 -11.08 1.45 -5.20
CA THR A 136 -11.26 0.27 -4.36
C THR A 136 -9.93 -0.15 -3.71
N GLU A 137 -8.82 -0.12 -4.45
CA GLU A 137 -7.49 -0.38 -3.90
C GLU A 137 -7.10 0.63 -2.81
N LEU A 138 -7.44 1.91 -2.98
CA LEU A 138 -7.21 2.94 -1.97
C LEU A 138 -8.05 2.68 -0.70
N LEU A 139 -9.34 2.36 -0.86
CA LEU A 139 -10.23 2.05 0.27
C LEU A 139 -9.77 0.81 1.02
N ILE A 140 -9.33 -0.23 0.30
CA ILE A 140 -8.76 -1.45 0.87
C ILE A 140 -7.47 -1.10 1.61
N GLY A 141 -6.57 -0.32 1.01
CA GLY A 141 -5.31 0.10 1.63
C GLY A 141 -5.53 0.88 2.92
N ILE A 142 -6.45 1.85 2.93
CA ILE A 142 -6.84 2.60 4.13
C ILE A 142 -7.46 1.68 5.17
N GLY A 143 -8.37 0.80 4.75
CA GLY A 143 -9.04 -0.17 5.63
C GLY A 143 -8.04 -1.11 6.31
N ILE A 144 -7.06 -1.64 5.58
CA ILE A 144 -5.99 -2.48 6.13
C ILE A 144 -5.04 -1.67 7.02
N PHE A 145 -4.65 -0.46 6.59
CA PHE A 145 -3.73 0.39 7.32
C PHE A 145 -4.26 0.75 8.72
N LEU A 146 -5.52 1.20 8.79
CA LEU A 146 -6.19 1.60 10.03
C LEU A 146 -6.78 0.41 10.79
N GLY A 147 -7.28 -0.60 10.08
CA GLY A 147 -7.95 -1.78 10.62
C GLY A 147 -7.03 -2.95 10.95
N SER A 148 -5.71 -2.77 10.94
CA SER A 148 -4.71 -3.84 11.13
C SER A 148 -4.95 -4.69 12.38
N GLN A 149 -5.50 -4.11 13.44
CA GLN A 149 -5.82 -4.84 14.67
C GLN A 149 -6.98 -5.84 14.49
N GLY A 150 -7.97 -5.53 13.64
CA GLY A 150 -9.05 -6.44 13.29
C GLY A 150 -8.56 -7.62 12.45
N LEU A 151 -7.64 -7.37 11.50
CA LEU A 151 -7.05 -8.41 10.66
C LEU A 151 -6.25 -9.43 11.48
N VAL A 152 -5.47 -8.96 12.46
CA VAL A 152 -4.72 -9.87 13.35
C VAL A 152 -5.65 -10.75 14.17
N ASN A 153 -6.76 -10.20 14.68
CA ASN A 153 -7.76 -10.98 15.40
C ASN A 153 -8.47 -12.00 14.49
N LEU A 154 -8.73 -11.66 13.23
CA LEU A 154 -9.30 -12.60 12.26
C LEU A 154 -8.32 -13.75 12.00
N LEU A 155 -7.03 -13.44 11.80
CA LEU A 155 -6.01 -14.44 11.55
C LEU A 155 -5.81 -15.37 12.76
N SER A 156 -5.85 -14.83 13.98
CA SER A 156 -5.76 -15.64 15.20
C SER A 156 -6.97 -16.56 15.38
N LEU A 157 -8.18 -16.11 15.01
CA LEU A 157 -9.38 -16.94 14.99
C LEU A 157 -9.26 -18.09 13.99
N ILE A 158 -8.85 -17.82 12.75
CA ILE A 158 -8.66 -18.85 11.71
C ILE A 158 -7.63 -19.89 12.18
N ARG A 159 -6.51 -19.42 12.74
CA ARG A 159 -5.47 -20.32 13.27
C ARG A 159 -5.97 -21.18 14.42
N THR A 160 -6.78 -20.62 15.32
CA THR A 160 -7.33 -21.35 16.47
C THR A 160 -8.35 -22.39 16.03
N ILE A 161 -9.16 -22.08 15.02
CA ILE A 161 -10.13 -23.02 14.42
C ILE A 161 -9.41 -24.18 13.72
N GLY A 162 -8.32 -23.89 13.00
CA GLY A 162 -7.47 -24.93 12.40
C GLY A 162 -6.86 -25.87 13.44
N LEU A 163 -6.30 -25.33 14.53
CA LEU A 163 -5.67 -26.11 15.62
C LEU A 163 -6.68 -26.87 16.49
N LYS A 164 -7.96 -26.47 16.50
CA LYS A 164 -9.01 -27.24 17.17
C LYS A 164 -9.36 -28.49 16.36
N ARG A 165 -9.38 -28.38 15.03
CA ARG A 165 -9.70 -29.49 14.12
C ARG A 165 -8.67 -30.62 14.14
N GLU A 166 -7.38 -30.32 14.31
CA GLU A 166 -6.31 -31.34 14.43
C GLU A 166 -6.40 -32.14 15.74
N ARG A 167 -6.76 -31.48 16.86
CA ARG A 167 -6.87 -32.17 18.16
C ARG A 167 -8.11 -33.05 18.26
N ASP A 168 -9.21 -32.65 17.64
CA ASP A 168 -10.42 -33.47 17.62
C ASP A 168 -10.22 -34.74 16.75
N SER A 169 -9.37 -34.69 15.71
CA SER A 169 -9.02 -35.86 14.90
C SER A 169 -8.00 -36.82 15.54
N GLU A 170 -7.13 -36.35 16.44
CA GLU A 170 -6.20 -37.22 17.19
C GLU A 170 -6.87 -37.91 18.40
N SER A 171 -8.06 -37.46 18.82
CA SER A 171 -8.83 -38.06 19.92
C SER A 171 -9.86 -39.11 19.49
N GLU A 172 -10.02 -39.32 18.18
CA GLU A 172 -10.94 -40.32 17.60
C GLU A 172 -10.20 -41.58 17.04
N GLU A 173 -8.88 -41.69 17.23
CA GLU A 173 -8.08 -42.92 17.01
C GLU A 173 -7.76 -43.64 18.34
#